data_AF-A0A7V1MPJ6-F1
#
_entry.id   AF-A0A7V1MPJ6-F1
#
_cell.length_a   1.000
_cell.length_b   1.000
_cell.length_c   1.000
_cell.angle_alpha   90.00
_cell.angle_beta   90.00
_cell.angle_gamma   90.00
#
_symmetry.space_group_name_H-M   'P 1'
#
loop_
_entity.id
_entity.type
_entity.pdbx_description
1 polymer ?
#
loop_
_entity_poly.entity_id
_entity_poly.type
_entity_poly.pdbx_seq_one_letter_code
_entity_poly.pdbx_strand_id
1 'polypeptide(L)'
;MKTVTIIGEGAWGTAVATLLAANGYMVKLWCRDKTVAETISKKRYNERYLPGILLPDTIKPITDLSKALADVDWVFEAIPVAFLRSLLLQALPWVRPNQRWVILSKGIEQETLLLPTQIVDDIFGDKVKKAVFAGPSFALQFLPNRTI
;
A
#
# COMPACT_ATOMS: atom_id res chain seq x y z
N MET A 1 16.65 -10.46 -2.99
CA MET A 1 15.94 -9.16 -3.02
C MET A 1 14.76 -9.24 -2.05
N LYS A 2 14.54 -8.25 -1.18
CA LYS A 2 13.44 -8.30 -0.19
C LYS A 2 12.12 -7.90 -0.85
N THR A 3 11.02 -8.54 -0.45
CA THR A 3 9.68 -8.26 -0.99
C THR A 3 8.83 -7.52 0.04
N VAL A 4 8.12 -6.49 -0.42
CA VAL A 4 7.17 -5.70 0.37
C VAL A 4 5.83 -5.64 -0.33
N THR A 5 4.77 -5.39 0.43
CA THR A 5 3.43 -5.18 -0.12
C THR A 5 2.96 -3.77 0.13
N ILE A 6 2.41 -3.12 -0.91
CA ILE A 6 1.64 -1.90 -0.79
C ILE A 6 0.18 -2.25 -1.00
N ILE A 7 -0.69 -1.86 -0.08
CA ILE A 7 -2.13 -1.98 -0.25
C ILE A 7 -2.68 -0.60 -0.63
N GLY A 8 -3.12 -0.46 -1.88
CA GLY A 8 -3.70 0.76 -2.41
C GLY A 8 -2.98 1.24 -3.67
N GLU A 9 -3.68 1.19 -4.80
CA GLU A 9 -3.22 1.61 -6.12
C GLU A 9 -3.36 3.12 -6.39
N GLY A 10 -3.68 3.91 -5.37
CA GLY A 10 -3.81 5.36 -5.47
C GLY A 10 -2.46 6.05 -5.74
N ALA A 11 -2.50 7.38 -5.88
CA ALA A 11 -1.31 8.20 -6.17
C ALA A 11 -0.21 7.98 -5.13
N TRP A 12 -0.59 7.97 -3.85
CA TRP A 12 0.34 7.83 -2.74
C TRP A 12 0.94 6.42 -2.64
N GLY A 13 0.10 5.38 -2.70
CA GLY A 13 0.58 4.00 -2.71
C GLY A 13 1.50 3.72 -3.90
N THR A 14 1.18 4.25 -5.09
CA THR A 14 2.02 4.11 -6.29
C THR A 14 3.35 4.84 -6.16
N ALA A 15 3.38 6.04 -5.56
CA ALA A 15 4.61 6.78 -5.31
C ALA A 15 5.53 6.03 -4.32
N VAL A 16 4.96 5.52 -3.22
CA VAL A 16 5.73 4.73 -2.23
C VAL A 16 6.21 3.41 -2.84
N ALA A 17 5.39 2.75 -3.66
CA ALA A 17 5.83 1.58 -4.43
C ALA A 17 7.05 1.91 -5.31
N THR A 18 7.02 3.05 -6.00
CA THR A 18 8.11 3.52 -6.85
C THR A 18 9.38 3.81 -6.06
N LEU A 19 9.25 4.47 -4.91
CA LEU A 19 10.38 4.75 -4.02
C LEU A 19 11.02 3.45 -3.49
N LEU A 20 10.22 2.50 -2.99
CA LEU A 20 10.73 1.23 -2.48
C LEU A 20 11.38 0.40 -3.60
N ALA A 21 10.78 0.39 -4.78
CA ALA A 21 11.35 -0.28 -5.95
C ALA A 21 12.72 0.31 -6.33
N ALA A 22 12.86 1.64 -6.33
CA ALA A 22 14.14 2.31 -6.59
C ALA A 22 15.20 2.04 -5.51
N ASN A 23 14.78 1.67 -4.30
CA ASN A 23 15.65 1.25 -3.20
C ASN A 23 15.90 -0.27 -3.18
N GLY A 24 15.65 -0.97 -4.30
CA GLY A 24 16.01 -2.38 -4.45
C GLY A 24 15.04 -3.37 -3.82
N TYR A 25 13.78 -2.98 -3.57
CA TYR A 25 12.73 -3.90 -3.12
C TYR A 25 11.90 -4.44 -4.30
N MET A 26 11.46 -5.70 -4.19
CA MET A 26 10.35 -6.21 -5.01
C MET A 26 9.05 -5.73 -4.38
N VAL A 27 8.16 -5.12 -5.16
CA VAL A 27 6.94 -4.53 -4.62
C VAL A 27 5.72 -5.26 -5.17
N LYS A 28 4.93 -5.88 -4.29
CA LYS A 28 3.57 -6.31 -4.60
C LYS A 28 2.65 -5.11 -4.41
N LEU A 29 2.13 -4.52 -5.48
CA LEU A 29 1.15 -3.44 -5.41
C LEU A 29 -0.25 -4.05 -5.49
N TRP A 30 -0.95 -4.14 -4.37
CA TRP A 30 -2.33 -4.60 -4.38
C TRP A 30 -3.24 -3.52 -4.97
N CYS A 31 -3.93 -3.88 -6.04
CA CYS A 31 -4.90 -3.05 -6.74
C CYS A 31 -6.30 -3.62 -6.54
N ARG A 32 -7.22 -2.80 -6.04
CA ARG A 32 -8.64 -3.14 -6.00
C ARG A 32 -9.25 -3.17 -7.41
N ASP A 33 -8.89 -2.21 -8.25
CA ASP A 33 -9.35 -2.13 -9.64
C ASP A 33 -8.48 -2.99 -10.56
N LYS A 34 -9.07 -4.03 -11.14
CA LYS A 34 -8.41 -4.94 -12.10
C LYS A 34 -7.93 -4.21 -13.35
N THR A 35 -8.64 -3.17 -13.79
CA THR A 35 -8.27 -2.38 -14.97
C THR A 35 -6.95 -1.63 -14.73
N VAL A 36 -6.79 -1.10 -13.52
CA VAL A 36 -5.54 -0.42 -13.09
C VAL A 36 -4.41 -1.44 -13.00
N ALA A 37 -4.65 -2.61 -12.40
CA ALA A 37 -3.67 -3.69 -12.34
C ALA A 37 -3.19 -4.13 -13.73
N GLU A 38 -4.11 -4.33 -14.67
CA GLU A 38 -3.79 -4.72 -16.04
C GLU A 38 -2.99 -3.64 -16.77
N THR A 39 -3.36 -2.37 -16.60
CA THR A 39 -2.65 -1.24 -17.20
C THR A 39 -1.22 -1.16 -16.70
N ILE A 40 -1.02 -1.27 -15.39
CA ILE A 40 0.32 -1.31 -14.77
C ILE A 40 1.09 -2.53 -15.28
N SER A 41 0.45 -3.70 -15.37
CA SER A 41 1.12 -4.94 -15.81
C SER A 41 1.60 -4.85 -17.26
N LYS A 42 0.76 -4.33 -18.16
CA LYS A 42 1.03 -4.27 -19.61
C LYS A 42 1.91 -3.08 -20.00
N LYS A 43 1.65 -1.91 -19.41
CA LYS A 43 2.25 -0.64 -19.83
C LYS A 43 3.28 -0.10 -18.85
N ARG A 44 3.30 -0.59 -17.60
CA ARG A 44 4.11 -0.05 -16.50
C ARG A 44 3.80 1.43 -16.18
N TYR A 45 2.55 1.84 -16.37
CA TYR A 45 2.06 3.16 -15.97
C TYR A 45 0.78 3.00 -15.16
N ASN A 46 0.62 3.84 -14.13
CA ASN A 46 -0.65 4.02 -13.43
C ASN A 46 -1.32 5.31 -13.92
N GLU A 47 -1.83 5.31 -15.15
CA GLU A 47 -2.40 6.50 -15.79
C GLU A 47 -3.54 7.14 -15.02
N ARG A 48 -4.26 6.35 -14.22
CA ARG A 48 -5.41 6.83 -13.46
C ARG A 48 -5.00 7.66 -12.25
N TYR A 49 -3.96 7.22 -11.53
CA TYR A 49 -3.64 7.78 -10.21
C TYR A 49 -2.27 8.45 -10.13
N LEU A 50 -1.34 8.11 -11.03
CA LEU A 50 -0.01 8.71 -11.10
C LEU A 50 0.48 8.75 -12.56
N PRO A 51 -0.17 9.56 -13.43
CA PRO A 51 0.11 9.58 -14.87
C PRO A 51 1.53 10.07 -15.18
N GLY A 52 2.07 9.62 -16.31
CA GLY A 52 3.38 10.04 -16.81
C GLY A 52 4.60 9.44 -16.11
N ILE A 53 4.42 8.60 -15.09
CA ILE A 53 5.51 7.96 -14.35
C ILE A 53 5.68 6.50 -14.77
N LEU A 54 6.81 6.18 -15.39
CA LEU A 54 7.17 4.81 -15.73
C LEU A 54 7.54 4.05 -14.44
N LEU A 55 6.71 3.07 -14.09
CA LEU A 55 6.89 2.25 -12.90
C LEU A 55 8.00 1.21 -13.13
N PRO A 56 8.92 0.98 -12.18
CA PRO A 56 9.90 -0.10 -12.24
C PRO A 56 9.27 -1.48 -12.48
N ASP A 57 9.95 -2.37 -13.19
CA ASP A 57 9.49 -3.74 -13.49
C ASP A 57 9.41 -4.63 -12.23
N THR A 58 10.11 -4.22 -11.17
CA THR A 58 10.06 -4.83 -9.84
C THR A 58 8.75 -4.55 -9.10
N ILE A 59 7.91 -3.63 -9.61
CA ILE A 59 6.53 -3.44 -9.14
C ILE A 59 5.61 -4.41 -9.86
N LYS A 60 5.01 -5.33 -9.09
CA LYS A 60 4.06 -6.34 -9.57
C LYS A 60 2.66 -5.98 -9.10
N PRO A 61 1.74 -5.60 -9.99
CA PRO A 61 0.34 -5.38 -9.63
C PRO A 61 -0.33 -6.72 -9.30
N ILE A 62 -1.05 -6.77 -8.18
CA ILE A 62 -1.72 -7.97 -7.66
C ILE A 62 -3.17 -7.59 -7.32
N THR A 63 -4.15 -8.39 -7.73
CA THR A 63 -5.57 -8.13 -7.40
C THR A 63 -6.11 -9.05 -6.31
N ASP A 64 -5.36 -10.12 -6.00
CA ASP A 64 -5.71 -11.10 -4.98
C ASP A 64 -5.02 -10.71 -3.65
N LEU A 65 -5.83 -10.40 -2.64
CA LEU A 65 -5.33 -9.94 -1.35
C LEU A 65 -4.53 -11.01 -0.59
N SER A 66 -4.90 -12.29 -0.73
CA SER A 66 -4.14 -13.42 -0.15
C SER A 66 -2.74 -13.48 -0.75
N LYS A 67 -2.63 -13.40 -2.08
CA LYS A 67 -1.33 -13.40 -2.78
C LYS A 67 -0.49 -12.16 -2.47
N ALA A 68 -1.15 -11.02 -2.27
CA ALA A 68 -0.49 -9.80 -1.85
C ALA A 68 0.12 -9.92 -0.45
N LEU A 69 -0.55 -10.60 0.48
CA LEU A 69 -0.10 -10.75 1.87
C LEU A 69 0.78 -11.98 2.12
N ALA A 70 0.82 -12.93 1.18
CA ALA A 70 1.68 -14.11 1.25
C ALA A 70 3.17 -13.75 1.22
N ASP A 71 3.97 -14.39 2.07
CA ASP A 71 5.44 -14.34 2.08
C ASP A 71 6.05 -12.93 2.13
N VAL A 72 5.39 -11.99 2.82
CA VAL A 72 5.92 -10.64 3.08
C VAL A 72 5.91 -10.30 4.57
N ASP A 73 6.99 -9.65 5.02
CA ASP A 73 7.14 -9.20 6.41
C ASP A 73 6.67 -7.77 6.62
N TRP A 74 6.67 -6.96 5.56
CA TRP A 74 6.31 -5.55 5.57
C TRP A 74 5.14 -5.27 4.62
N VAL A 75 4.11 -4.64 5.17
CA VAL A 75 2.91 -4.21 4.47
C VAL A 75 2.74 -2.72 4.70
N PHE A 76 2.58 -1.95 3.62
CA PHE A 76 2.30 -0.52 3.68
C PHE A 76 0.86 -0.32 3.23
N GLU A 77 0.02 0.13 4.15
CA GLU A 77 -1.38 0.44 3.88
C GLU A 77 -1.49 1.91 3.44
N ALA A 78 -2.06 2.15 2.26
CA ALA A 78 -2.15 3.48 1.64
C ALA A 78 -3.52 3.76 1.00
N ILE A 79 -4.60 3.29 1.62
CA ILE A 79 -5.98 3.51 1.19
C ILE A 79 -6.65 4.64 2.01
N PRO A 80 -7.75 5.23 1.51
CA PRO A 80 -8.53 6.17 2.33
C PRO A 80 -9.09 5.51 3.61
N VAL A 81 -9.09 6.24 4.72
CA VAL A 81 -9.54 5.73 6.04
C VAL A 81 -10.97 5.15 6.00
N ALA A 82 -11.84 5.71 5.15
CA ALA A 82 -13.23 5.25 4.97
C ALA A 82 -13.34 3.79 4.50
N PHE A 83 -12.28 3.23 3.91
CA PHE A 83 -12.25 1.83 3.45
C PHE A 83 -11.40 0.93 4.34
N LEU A 84 -10.65 1.49 5.31
CA LEU A 84 -9.62 0.79 6.06
C LEU A 84 -10.15 -0.41 6.84
N ARG A 85 -11.20 -0.22 7.65
CA ARG A 85 -11.80 -1.32 8.44
C ARG A 85 -12.23 -2.50 7.57
N SER A 86 -12.96 -2.21 6.50
CA SER A 86 -13.43 -3.25 5.58
C SER A 86 -12.29 -4.04 4.92
N LEU A 87 -11.18 -3.37 4.59
CA LEU A 87 -9.99 -4.00 4.04
C LEU A 87 -9.32 -4.89 5.09
N LEU A 88 -9.12 -4.38 6.31
CA LEU A 88 -8.45 -5.12 7.38
C LEU A 88 -9.24 -6.39 7.75
N LEU A 89 -10.58 -6.32 7.82
CA LEU A 89 -11.43 -7.50 8.01
C LEU A 89 -11.24 -8.55 6.90
N GLN A 90 -11.13 -8.12 5.64
CA GLN A 90 -10.86 -9.02 4.51
C GLN A 90 -9.44 -9.59 4.54
N ALA A 91 -8.47 -8.83 5.04
CA ALA A 91 -7.07 -9.23 5.16
C ALA A 91 -6.85 -10.22 6.30
N LEU A 92 -7.66 -10.16 7.36
CA LEU A 92 -7.49 -10.90 8.62
C LEU A 92 -7.12 -12.39 8.47
N PRO A 93 -7.74 -13.17 7.55
CA PRO A 93 -7.39 -14.58 7.35
C PRO A 93 -5.96 -14.81 6.86
N TRP A 94 -5.35 -13.83 6.21
CA TRP A 94 -4.05 -13.94 5.55
C TRP A 94 -2.93 -13.22 6.30
N VAL A 95 -3.29 -12.38 7.28
CA VAL A 95 -2.31 -11.72 8.15
C VAL A 95 -1.56 -12.74 8.99
N ARG A 96 -0.22 -12.67 8.95
CA ARG A 96 0.66 -13.54 9.73
C ARG A 96 1.08 -12.86 11.04
N PRO A 97 1.32 -13.63 12.11
CA PRO A 97 1.91 -13.09 13.34
C PRO A 97 3.22 -12.34 13.06
N ASN A 98 3.45 -11.24 13.77
CA ASN A 98 4.65 -10.39 13.68
C ASN A 98 4.87 -9.69 12.31
N GLN A 99 3.89 -9.72 11.41
CA GLN A 99 3.92 -8.89 10.21
C GLN A 99 3.91 -7.40 10.61
N ARG A 100 4.66 -6.57 9.88
CA ARG A 100 4.81 -5.14 10.17
C ARG A 100 3.95 -4.34 9.20
N TRP A 101 2.97 -3.64 9.75
CA TRP A 101 2.03 -2.80 9.02
C TRP A 101 2.41 -1.34 9.19
N VAL A 102 2.83 -0.70 8.11
CA VAL A 102 3.12 0.74 8.05
C VAL A 102 1.87 1.43 7.53
N ILE A 103 1.27 2.28 8.36
CA ILE A 103 -0.01 2.94 8.10
C ILE A 103 0.27 4.33 7.53
N LEU A 104 -0.15 4.54 6.27
CA LEU A 104 0.05 5.79 5.54
C LEU A 104 -1.25 6.59 5.44
N SER A 105 -2.39 5.94 5.65
CA SER A 105 -3.70 6.58 5.68
C SER A 105 -3.78 7.63 6.79
N LYS A 106 -4.47 8.74 6.51
CA LYS A 106 -4.69 9.86 7.43
C LYS A 106 -6.20 10.10 7.51
N GLY A 107 -6.70 10.41 8.70
CA GLY A 107 -8.11 10.72 8.95
C GLY A 107 -8.65 10.04 10.20
N ILE A 108 -9.97 10.02 10.33
CA ILE A 108 -10.73 9.43 11.44
C ILE A 108 -11.88 8.62 10.83
N GLU A 109 -12.11 7.40 11.32
CA GLU A 109 -13.28 6.60 10.93
C GLU A 109 -14.57 7.25 11.47
N GLN A 110 -15.54 7.48 10.58
CA GLN A 110 -16.74 8.25 10.91
C GLN A 110 -17.60 7.59 12.00
N GLU A 111 -17.74 6.27 11.94
CA GLU A 111 -18.65 5.53 12.83
C GLU A 111 -18.10 5.37 14.25
N THR A 112 -16.80 5.11 14.38
CA THR A 112 -16.15 4.76 15.65
C THR A 112 -15.29 5.88 16.22
N LEU A 113 -15.01 6.92 15.42
CA LEU A 113 -14.06 7.99 15.72
C LEU A 113 -12.62 7.51 15.96
N LEU A 114 -12.28 6.28 15.53
CA LEU A 114 -10.95 5.72 15.69
C LEU A 114 -9.98 6.26 14.64
N LEU A 115 -8.73 6.48 15.07
CA LEU A 115 -7.59 6.73 14.21
C LEU A 115 -7.21 5.44 13.46
N PRO A 116 -6.56 5.54 12.28
CA PRO A 116 -6.13 4.40 11.48
C PRO A 116 -5.38 3.31 12.27
N THR A 117 -4.48 3.69 13.17
CA THR A 117 -3.75 2.75 14.03
C THR A 117 -4.64 2.06 15.05
N GLN A 118 -5.68 2.72 15.54
CA GLN A 118 -6.64 2.13 16.47
C GLN A 118 -7.59 1.17 15.76
N ILE A 119 -7.93 1.44 14.49
CA ILE A 119 -8.70 0.50 13.66
C ILE A 119 -7.89 -0.78 13.42
N VAL A 120 -6.57 -0.65 13.20
CA VAL A 120 -5.67 -1.81 13.11
C VAL A 120 -5.68 -2.62 14.40
N ASP A 121 -5.63 -1.96 15.57
CA ASP A 121 -5.70 -2.65 16.86
C ASP A 121 -7.03 -3.33 17.11
N ASP A 122 -8.13 -2.68 16.73
CA ASP A 122 -9.48 -3.19 16.90
C ASP A 122 -9.71 -4.49 16.07
N ILE A 123 -9.05 -4.63 14.92
CA ILE A 123 -9.25 -5.77 14.01
C ILE A 123 -8.17 -6.83 14.15
N PHE A 124 -6.89 -6.43 14.25
CA PHE A 124 -5.76 -7.36 14.31
C PHE A 124 -5.28 -7.63 15.74
N GLY A 125 -5.64 -6.79 16.72
CA GLY A 125 -5.07 -6.84 18.06
C GLY A 125 -3.54 -6.83 18.02
N ASP A 126 -2.93 -7.65 18.86
CA ASP A 126 -1.46 -7.77 18.95
C ASP A 126 -0.83 -8.67 17.85
N LYS A 127 -1.63 -9.16 16.90
CA LYS A 127 -1.15 -10.07 15.84
C LYS A 127 -0.07 -9.44 14.97
N VAL A 128 -0.11 -8.11 14.80
CA VAL A 128 0.82 -7.35 13.96
C VAL A 128 1.59 -6.32 14.77
N LYS A 129 2.75 -5.90 14.26
CA LYS A 129 3.40 -4.67 14.70
C LYS A 129 2.98 -3.56 13.75
N LYS A 130 2.71 -2.37 14.27
CA LYS A 130 2.28 -1.22 13.47
C LYS A 130 3.20 -0.02 13.65
N ALA A 131 3.38 0.74 12.58
CA ALA A 131 4.07 2.02 12.57
C ALA A 131 3.28 3.01 11.70
N VAL A 132 3.48 4.30 11.91
CA VAL A 132 2.83 5.35 11.10
C VAL A 132 3.88 6.02 10.24
N PHE A 133 3.56 6.25 8.97
CA PHE A 133 4.36 7.08 8.08
C PHE A 133 3.63 8.41 7.82
N ALA A 134 4.08 9.47 8.49
CA ALA A 134 3.49 10.79 8.40
C ALA A 134 4.56 11.87 8.15
N GLY A 135 4.17 12.93 7.42
CA GLY A 135 5.03 14.06 7.05
C GLY A 135 4.39 14.92 5.95
N PRO A 136 5.03 16.04 5.54
CA PRO A 136 4.65 16.80 4.35
C PRO A 136 4.93 15.93 3.12
N SER A 137 3.89 15.24 2.64
CA SER A 137 4.06 14.13 1.71
C SER A 137 3.13 14.25 0.51
N PHE A 138 3.53 15.03 -0.49
CA PHE A 138 2.89 14.97 -1.81
C PHE A 138 3.48 13.79 -2.60
N ALA A 139 2.63 12.92 -3.14
CA ALA A 139 3.04 11.71 -3.86
C ALA A 139 4.13 11.97 -4.90
N LEU A 140 3.96 13.05 -5.64
CA LEU A 140 4.88 13.48 -6.67
C LEU A 140 6.30 13.83 -6.14
N GLN A 141 6.45 14.33 -4.91
CA GLN A 141 7.76 14.67 -4.31
C GLN A 141 8.58 13.43 -3.92
N PHE A 142 7.96 12.26 -3.84
CA PHE A 142 8.59 11.00 -3.43
C PHE A 142 9.18 10.21 -4.59
N LEU A 143 9.10 10.74 -5.80
CA LEU A 143 9.64 10.10 -6.99
C LEU A 143 11.15 10.31 -7.09
N PRO A 144 11.94 9.23 -7.24
CA PRO A 144 13.37 9.34 -7.50
C PRO A 144 13.56 9.98 -8.88
N ASN A 145 14.28 11.10 -8.94
CA ASN A 145 14.60 11.88 -10.15
C ASN A 145 13.56 12.93 -10.58
N ARG A 146 13.25 13.87 -9.69
CA ARG A 146 12.77 15.18 -10.15
C ARG A 146 13.95 16.04 -10.60
N THR A 147 14.07 16.27 -11.90
CA THR A 147 14.59 17.56 -12.35
C THR A 147 13.46 18.56 -12.11
N ILE A 148 13.69 19.52 -11.21
CA ILE A 148 12.79 20.66 -10.97
C ILE A 148 12.98 21.64 -12.12
#